data_AF-A0A7X2MRN8-F1
#
_entry.id   AF-A0A7X2MRN8-F1
#
_cell.length_a   1.000
_cell.length_b   1.000
_cell.length_c   1.000
_cell.angle_alpha   90.00
_cell.angle_beta   90.00
_cell.angle_gamma   90.00
#
_symmetry.space_group_name_H-M   'P 1'
#
loop_
_entity.id
_entity.type
_entity.pdbx_description
1 polymer ?
#
loop_
_entity_poly.entity_id
_entity_poly.type
_entity_poly.pdbx_seq_one_letter_code
_entity_poly.pdbx_strand_id
1 'polypeptide(L)' 'DMKAMYDMVDVNVYQENIFHTKMLLKEFDLKHYLFNTRPEDLTPQEHKRITDLLWKEMREIYYGRNIPSVGLKTL' A
#
# COMPACT_ATOMS: atom_id res chain seq x y z
N ASP A 1 -0.90 -18.75 7.81
CA ASP A 1 -0.71 -18.99 6.37
C ASP A 1 -0.46 -17.65 5.70
N MET A 2 0.77 -17.40 5.23
CA MET A 2 1.18 -16.10 4.68
C MET A 2 0.32 -15.72 3.47
N LYS A 3 -0.06 -16.69 2.64
CA LYS A 3 -0.85 -16.47 1.42
C LYS A 3 -2.25 -15.91 1.72
N ALA A 4 -2.80 -16.21 2.88
CA ALA A 4 -4.12 -15.72 3.26
C ALA A 4 -4.13 -14.20 3.51
N MET A 5 -3.00 -13.63 3.94
CA MET A 5 -2.87 -12.22 4.35
C MET A 5 -2.73 -11.25 3.17
N TYR A 6 -2.36 -11.74 1.99
CA TYR A 6 -2.02 -10.91 0.84
C TYR A 6 -2.87 -11.23 -0.38
N ASP A 7 -3.19 -10.19 -1.14
CA ASP A 7 -3.55 -10.30 -2.54
C ASP A 7 -2.25 -10.43 -3.34
N MET A 8 -2.10 -11.54 -4.06
CA MET A 8 -0.87 -11.87 -4.77
C MET A 8 -1.12 -11.99 -6.27
N VAL A 9 -0.19 -11.47 -7.06
CA VAL A 9 -0.20 -11.60 -8.53
C VAL A 9 1.21 -11.87 -9.04
N ASP A 10 1.36 -12.95 -9.79
CA ASP A 10 2.61 -13.26 -10.48
C ASP A 10 2.69 -12.46 -11.79
N VAL A 11 3.84 -11.82 -12.01
CA VAL A 11 4.11 -11.01 -13.19
C VAL A 11 5.37 -11.52 -13.87
N ASN A 12 5.25 -11.79 -15.17
CA ASN A 12 6.36 -12.15 -16.03
C ASN A 12 6.62 -11.03 -17.06
N VAL A 13 7.81 -10.45 -17.02
CA VAL A 13 8.26 -9.41 -17.95
C VAL A 13 9.42 -9.98 -18.77
N TYR A 14 9.06 -10.60 -19.90
CA TYR A 14 10.02 -11.31 -20.76
C TYR A 14 11.11 -10.40 -21.32
N GLN A 15 10.75 -9.18 -21.75
CA GLN A 15 11.70 -8.23 -22.35
C GLN A 15 12.84 -7.86 -21.38
N GLU A 16 12.56 -7.85 -20.09
CA GLU A 16 13.51 -7.48 -19.03
C GLU A 16 14.18 -8.71 -18.38
N ASN A 17 13.82 -9.93 -18.79
CA ASN A 17 14.22 -11.20 -18.14
C ASN A 17 13.89 -11.24 -16.64
N ILE A 18 12.72 -10.73 -16.24
CA ILE A 18 12.30 -10.66 -14.84
C ILE A 18 10.97 -11.38 -14.62
N PHE A 19 10.94 -12.24 -13.60
CA PHE A 19 9.71 -12.80 -13.02
C PHE A 19 9.64 -12.44 -11.54
N HIS A 20 8.50 -11.92 -11.08
CA HIS A 20 8.30 -11.57 -9.68
C HIS A 20 6.83 -11.73 -9.26
N THR A 21 6.62 -11.99 -7.97
CA THR A 21 5.29 -11.98 -7.34
C THR A 21 5.07 -10.63 -6.68
N LYS A 22 3.96 -9.98 -7.01
CA LYS A 22 3.48 -8.78 -6.33
C LYS A 22 2.58 -9.20 -5.18
N MET A 23 2.69 -8.51 -4.04
CA MET A 23 1.90 -8.80 -2.84
C MET A 23 1.37 -7.49 -2.27
N LEU A 24 0.08 -7.44 -1.97
CA LEU A 24 -0.57 -6.33 -1.26
C LEU A 24 -1.29 -6.88 -0.04
N LEU A 25 -1.10 -6.28 1.14
CA LEU A 25 -1.81 -6.68 2.34
C LEU A 25 -3.32 -6.45 2.17
N LYS A 26 -4.13 -7.46 2.50
CA LYS A 26 -5.60 -7.34 2.48
C LYS A 26 -6.12 -6.45 3.60
N GLU A 27 -5.52 -6.59 4.77
CA GLU A 27 -5.88 -5.82 5.95
C GLU A 27 -4.81 -4.77 6.24
N PHE A 28 -5.23 -3.50 6.21
CA PHE A 28 -4.39 -2.37 6.56
C PHE A 28 -4.60 -2.01 8.03
N ASP A 29 -3.50 -1.91 8.77
CA ASP A 29 -3.50 -1.46 10.16
C ASP A 29 -2.38 -0.45 10.36
N LEU A 30 -2.75 0.81 10.58
CA LEU A 30 -1.82 1.94 10.69
C LEU A 30 -0.78 1.73 11.80
N LYS A 31 -1.10 0.97 12.85
CA LYS A 31 -0.19 0.74 13.99
C LYS A 31 1.13 0.10 13.59
N HIS A 32 1.15 -0.68 12.50
CA HIS A 32 2.35 -1.36 12.01
C HIS A 32 3.28 -0.45 11.19
N TYR A 33 2.85 0.78 10.90
CA TYR A 33 3.58 1.72 10.04
C TYR A 33 4.08 2.96 10.81
N LEU A 34 3.78 3.06 12.11
CA LEU A 34 4.24 4.14 12.97
C LEU A 34 5.38 3.64 13.86
N PHE A 35 6.46 4.43 13.97
CA PHE A 35 7.63 4.06 14.76
C PHE A 35 7.59 4.64 16.18
N ASN A 36 7.23 5.92 16.31
CA ASN A 36 7.36 6.70 17.57
C ASN A 36 6.03 7.30 18.06
N THR A 37 4.93 6.91 17.44
CA THR A 37 3.59 7.44 17.71
C THR A 37 2.60 6.29 17.60
N ARG A 38 1.52 6.31 18.38
CA ARG A 38 0.43 5.35 18.21
C ARG A 38 -0.72 5.99 17.45
N PRO A 39 -1.56 5.22 16.74
CA PRO A 39 -2.72 5.76 16.03
C PRO A 39 -3.64 6.60 16.93
N GLU A 40 -3.76 6.24 18.21
CA GLU A 40 -4.60 6.94 19.18
C GLU A 40 -4.08 8.34 19.55
N ASP A 41 -2.78 8.58 19.35
CA ASP A 41 -2.15 9.87 19.65
C ASP A 41 -2.28 10.87 18.48
N LEU A 42 -2.85 10.44 17.33
CA LEU A 42 -3.04 11.25 16.14
C LEU A 42 -4.40 11.97 16.15
N THR A 43 -4.44 13.19 15.63
CA THR A 43 -5.73 13.82 15.30
C THR A 43 -6.41 13.04 14.16
N PRO A 44 -7.75 13.09 14.04
CA PRO A 44 -8.45 12.43 12.94
C PRO A 44 -7.96 12.87 11.54
N GLN A 45 -7.53 14.12 11.41
CA GLN A 45 -7.01 14.68 10.17
C GLN A 45 -5.63 14.11 9.81
N GLU A 46 -4.73 14.01 10.78
CA GLU A 46 -3.42 13.36 10.60
C GLU A 46 -3.57 11.89 10.30
N HIS A 47 -4.42 11.19 11.06
CA HIS A 47 -4.71 9.78 10.85
C HIS A 47 -5.17 9.53 9.41
N LYS A 48 -6.13 10.33 8.92
CA LYS A 48 -6.61 10.23 7.54
C LYS A 48 -5.50 10.52 6.54
N ARG A 49 -4.78 11.64 6.71
CA ARG A 49 -3.70 12.05 5.79
C ARG A 49 -2.61 11.00 5.67
N ILE A 50 -2.15 10.44 6.79
CA ILE A 50 -1.10 9.42 6.80
C ILE A 50 -1.60 8.14 6.14
N THR A 51 -2.83 7.74 6.45
CA THR A 51 -3.48 6.56 5.82
C THR A 51 -3.57 6.73 4.30
N ASP A 52 -3.99 7.90 3.81
CA ASP A 52 -4.09 8.18 2.38
C ASP A 52 -2.71 8.12 1.69
N LEU A 53 -1.66 8.62 2.35
CA LEU A 53 -0.28 8.60 1.83
C LEU A 53 0.27 7.17 1.76
N LEU A 54 0.10 6.38 2.83
CA LEU A 54 0.53 4.98 2.85
C LEU A 54 -0.19 4.16 1.79
N TRP A 55 -1.51 4.31 1.65
CA TRP A 55 -2.27 3.62 0.61
C TRP A 55 -1.85 4.01 -0.80
N LYS A 56 -1.46 5.27 -1.00
CA LYS A 56 -0.91 5.71 -2.28
C LYS A 56 0.41 4.99 -2.55
N GLU A 57 1.37 5.07 -1.63
CA GLU A 57 2.70 4.46 -1.79
C GLU A 57 2.62 2.95 -1.98
N MET A 58 1.83 2.24 -1.17
CA MET A 58 1.63 0.79 -1.31
C MET A 58 1.10 0.40 -2.69
N ARG A 59 0.17 1.19 -3.25
CA ARG A 59 -0.34 0.95 -4.61
C ARG A 59 0.68 1.33 -5.68
N GLU A 60 1.44 2.40 -5.51
CA GLU A 60 2.50 2.76 -6.45
C GLU A 60 3.57 1.67 -6.54
N ILE A 61 3.96 1.09 -5.41
CA ILE A 61 4.86 -0.08 -5.34
C ILE A 61 4.21 -1.29 -6.01
N TYR A 62 2.97 -1.63 -5.64
CA TYR A 62 2.28 -2.80 -6.19
C TYR A 62 2.11 -2.71 -7.71
N TYR A 63 1.71 -1.55 -8.25
CA TYR A 63 1.54 -1.38 -9.68
C TYR A 63 2.84 -1.03 -10.42
N GLY A 64 3.92 -0.69 -9.71
CA GLY A 64 5.21 -0.31 -10.29
C GLY A 64 5.15 1.01 -11.06
N ARG A 65 4.26 1.93 -10.67
CA ARG A 65 4.11 3.24 -11.32
C ARG A 65 3.56 4.28 -10.35
N ASN A 66 3.90 5.55 -10.59
CA ASN A 66 3.32 6.66 -9.85
C ASN A 66 1.83 6.84 -10.20
N ILE A 67 1.00 7.10 -9.20
CA ILE A 67 -0.44 7.32 -9.32
C ILE A 67 -0.73 8.81 -9.06
N PRO A 68 -1.27 9.55 -10.05
CA PRO A 68 -1.62 10.96 -9.87
C PRO A 68 -2.64 11.16 -8.74
N SER A 69 -2.46 12.21 -7.93
CA SER A 69 -3.32 12.53 -6.78
C SER A 69 -4.77 12.87 -7.14
N VAL A 70 -5.07 13.06 -8.43
CA VAL A 70 -6.38 13.49 -8.93
C VAL A 70 -7.46 12.39 -8.80
N GLY A 71 -7.07 11.11 -8.65
CA GLY A 71 -8.02 9.98 -8.59
C GLY A 71 -8.50 9.53 -7.20
N LEU A 72 -8.04 10.17 -6.11
CA LEU A 72 -8.29 9.71 -4.72
C LEU A 72 -9.59 10.26 -4.09
N LYS A 73 -10.33 11.14 -4.77
CA LYS A 73 -11.58 11.73 -4.26
C LYS A 73 -12.85 10.93 -4.61
N THR A 74 -12.75 9.80 -5.31
CA THR A 74 -13.92 9.13 -5.91
C THR A 74 -13.92 7.60 -5.80
N LEU A 75 -13.40 7.07 -4.69
CA LEU A 75 -13.69 5.70 -4.24
C LEU A 75 -14.00 5.71 -2.74
#